data_AF-A0A1W2B2P5-F1
#
_entry.id   AF-A0A1W2B2P5-F1
#
_cell.length_a   1.000
_cell.length_b   1.000
_cell.length_c   1.000
_cell.angle_alpha   90.00
_cell.angle_beta   90.00
_cell.angle_gamma   90.00
#
_symmetry.space_group_name_H-M   'P 1'
#
loop_
_entity.id
_entity.type
_entity.pdbx_description
1 polymer ?
#
loop_
_entity_poly.entity_id
_entity_poly.type
_entity_poly.pdbx_seq_one_letter_code
_entity_poly.pdbx_strand_id
1 'polypeptide(L)' 'MAKFVPKDKLSKKAQKELNRQRRVTWNFSPVTKAVDSKKIYSRKRKARNGDDYFPGFFPGLMDLSEFPRTNGGIQ' A
#
# COMPACT_ATOMS: atom_id res chain seq x y z
N MET A 1 15.91 -14.96 -48.81
CA MET A 1 15.53 -13.68 -48.18
C MET A 1 14.39 -13.05 -48.97
N ALA A 2 13.30 -12.62 -48.33
CA ALA A 2 12.32 -11.78 -49.00
C ALA A 2 12.94 -10.39 -49.27
N LYS A 3 12.63 -9.78 -50.42
CA LYS A 3 13.12 -8.44 -50.77
C LYS A 3 12.51 -7.40 -49.82
N PHE A 4 13.31 -6.45 -49.36
CA PHE A 4 12.82 -5.34 -48.54
C PHE A 4 11.90 -4.45 -49.38
N VAL A 5 10.67 -4.25 -48.91
CA VAL A 5 9.69 -3.36 -49.56
C VAL A 5 9.40 -2.21 -48.60
N PRO A 6 9.64 -0.95 -49.02
CA PRO A 6 9.27 0.22 -48.23
C PRO A 6 7.78 0.29 -47.95
N LYS A 7 7.40 0.80 -46.77
CA LYS A 7 6.00 0.86 -46.30
C LYS A 7 5.07 1.54 -47.30
N ASP A 8 5.52 2.59 -47.97
CA ASP A 8 4.69 3.40 -48.88
C ASP A 8 4.35 2.68 -50.19
N LYS A 9 5.13 1.64 -50.53
CA LYS A 9 4.91 0.79 -51.70
C LYS A 9 4.05 -0.44 -51.40
N LEU A 10 3.66 -0.65 -50.13
CA LEU A 10 2.77 -1.73 -49.74
C LEU A 10 1.32 -1.35 -50.02
N SER A 11 0.49 -2.35 -50.33
CA SER A 11 -0.96 -2.14 -50.42
C SER A 11 -1.53 -1.66 -49.08
N LYS A 12 -2.65 -0.93 -49.12
CA LYS A 12 -3.33 -0.43 -47.90
C LYS A 12 -3.63 -1.56 -46.90
N LYS A 13 -3.95 -2.77 -47.38
CA LYS A 13 -4.20 -3.95 -46.55
C LYS A 13 -2.93 -4.42 -45.82
N ALA A 14 -1.80 -4.52 -46.53
CA ALA A 14 -0.53 -4.92 -45.95
C ALA A 14 0.01 -3.88 -44.94
N GLN A 15 -0.18 -2.59 -45.21
CA GLN A 15 0.17 -1.53 -44.24
C GLN A 15 -0.65 -1.64 -42.96
N LYS A 16 -1.96 -1.94 -43.06
CA LYS A 16 -2.84 -2.14 -41.89
C LYS A 16 -2.40 -3.34 -41.05
N GLU A 17 -1.96 -4.42 -41.68
CA GLU A 17 -1.42 -5.61 -41.02
C GLU A 17 -0.14 -5.27 -40.24
N LEU A 18 0.85 -4.65 -40.89
CA LEU A 18 2.08 -4.23 -40.24
C LEU A 18 1.84 -3.27 -39.09
N ASN A 19 0.93 -2.30 -39.27
CA ASN A 19 0.57 -1.38 -38.19
C ASN A 19 -0.12 -2.10 -37.03
N ARG A 20 -0.92 -3.15 -37.28
CA ARG A 20 -1.53 -3.96 -36.21
C ARG A 20 -0.45 -4.71 -35.42
N GLN A 21 0.53 -5.29 -36.11
CA GLN A 21 1.65 -5.98 -35.48
C GLN A 21 2.54 -5.04 -34.66
N ARG A 22 2.71 -3.79 -35.12
CA ARG A 22 3.50 -2.76 -34.42
C ARG A 22 2.78 -2.10 -33.25
N ARG A 23 1.45 -2.17 -33.21
CA ARG A 23 0.66 -1.55 -32.12
C ARG A 23 0.85 -2.36 -30.85
N VAL A 24 1.36 -1.69 -29.82
CA VAL A 24 1.44 -2.23 -28.46
C VAL A 24 0.30 -1.60 -27.66
N THR A 25 -0.55 -2.43 -27.06
CA THR A 25 -1.50 -1.97 -26.05
C THR A 25 -0.75 -1.77 -24.75
N TRP A 26 -0.79 -0.57 -24.19
CA TRP A 26 -0.28 -0.35 -22.85
C TRP A 26 -1.09 -1.19 -21.86
N ASN A 27 -0.42 -2.02 -21.06
CA ASN A 27 -1.07 -2.83 -20.03
C ASN A 27 -1.63 -1.98 -18.88
N PHE A 28 -1.22 -0.70 -18.81
CA PHE A 28 -1.78 0.28 -17.90
C PHE A 28 -2.42 1.41 -18.69
N SER A 29 -3.57 1.91 -18.22
CA SER A 29 -4.14 3.14 -18.73
C SER A 29 -3.24 4.31 -18.32
N PRO A 30 -2.73 5.12 -19.26
CA PRO A 30 -2.02 6.35 -18.93
C PRO A 30 -2.96 7.40 -18.33
N VAL A 31 -4.28 7.24 -18.54
CA VAL A 31 -5.31 8.00 -17.81
C VAL A 31 -5.40 7.40 -16.40
N THR A 32 -4.96 8.24 -15.47
CA THR A 32 -4.53 8.00 -14.11
C THR A 32 -5.48 7.20 -13.22
N LYS A 33 -4.92 6.55 -12.20
CA LYS A 33 -5.67 6.16 -11.00
C LYS A 33 -6.38 7.43 -10.50
N ALA A 34 -7.71 7.47 -10.59
CA ALA A 34 -8.47 8.58 -10.04
C ALA A 34 -8.21 8.62 -8.53
N VAL A 35 -7.50 9.66 -8.08
CA VAL A 35 -7.42 9.95 -6.65
C VAL A 35 -8.80 10.43 -6.24
N ASP A 36 -9.39 9.75 -5.27
CA ASP A 36 -10.68 10.15 -4.72
C ASP A 36 -10.62 11.63 -4.29
N SER A 37 -11.65 12.39 -4.66
CA SER A 37 -11.72 13.81 -4.29
C SER A 37 -11.67 13.97 -2.76
N LYS A 38 -11.01 15.05 -2.30
CA LYS A 38 -10.82 15.35 -0.87
C LYS A 38 -12.13 15.41 -0.06
N LYS A 39 -13.26 15.66 -0.73
CA LYS A 39 -14.59 15.78 -0.12
C LYS A 39 -15.35 14.46 -0.01
N ILE A 40 -14.83 13.35 -0.53
CA ILE A 40 -15.47 12.04 -0.39
C ILE A 40 -15.33 11.58 1.05
N TYR A 41 -16.47 11.47 1.74
CA TYR A 41 -16.51 10.94 3.09
C TYR A 41 -16.20 9.43 3.09
N SER A 42 -15.16 9.03 3.82
CA SER A 42 -14.76 7.63 3.99
C SER A 42 -14.70 7.27 5.47
N ARG A 43 -15.48 6.27 5.90
CA ARG A 43 -15.48 5.75 7.28
C ARG A 43 -14.26 4.85 7.59
N LYS A 44 -13.36 4.64 6.64
CA LYS A 44 -12.16 3.83 6.86
C LYS A 44 -11.29 4.54 7.91
N ARG A 45 -11.16 3.95 9.10
CA ARG A 45 -10.23 4.46 10.11
C ARG A 45 -8.83 4.36 9.50
N LYS A 46 -8.20 5.51 9.22
CA LYS A 46 -6.74 5.51 8.98
C LYS A 46 -6.12 4.96 10.26
N ALA A 47 -5.34 3.88 10.15
CA ALA A 47 -4.48 3.46 11.24
C ALA A 47 -3.65 4.69 11.62
N ARG A 48 -3.88 5.24 12.81
CA ARG A 48 -2.98 6.25 13.37
C ARG A 48 -1.72 5.46 13.66
N ASN A 49 -0.64 5.74 12.93
CA ASN A 49 0.67 5.20 13.24
C ASN A 49 0.91 5.46 14.74
N GLY A 50 1.05 4.36 15.49
CA GLY A 50 1.05 4.34 16.94
C GLY A 50 2.43 4.68 17.45
N ASP A 51 2.87 5.91 17.20
CA ASP A 51 4.25 6.33 17.50
C ASP A 51 4.31 7.23 18.74
N ASP A 52 3.17 7.52 19.40
CA ASP A 52 3.10 8.47 20.50
C ASP A 52 2.27 7.94 21.70
N TYR A 53 2.63 6.79 22.30
CA TYR A 53 2.51 6.55 23.76
C TYR A 53 3.05 5.16 24.14
N PHE A 54 4.31 5.10 24.56
CA PHE A 54 4.76 4.09 25.51
C PHE A 54 5.52 4.82 26.63
N PRO A 55 4.90 4.93 27.81
CA PRO A 55 5.66 4.63 29.02
C PRO A 55 4.85 3.71 29.92
N GLY A 56 5.46 2.56 30.25
CA GLY A 56 4.93 1.59 31.20
C GLY A 56 4.83 2.17 32.60
N PHE A 57 3.63 2.62 32.96
CA PHE A 57 3.28 2.93 34.34
C PHE A 57 1.82 2.59 34.55
N PHE A 58 1.53 1.32 34.83
CA PHE A 58 0.26 0.92 35.45
C PHE A 58 0.33 1.34 36.93
N PRO A 59 -0.42 2.36 37.40
CA PRO A 59 -0.53 2.62 38.83
C PRO A 59 -1.68 1.78 39.35
N GLY A 60 -1.42 0.54 39.77
CA GLY A 60 -2.48 -0.29 40.33
C GLY A 60 -2.14 -1.73 40.70
N LEU A 61 -0.98 -2.26 40.31
CA LEU A 61 -0.50 -3.54 40.83
C LEU A 61 0.57 -3.28 41.88
N MET A 62 0.12 -3.01 43.11
CA MET A 62 0.98 -3.17 44.29
C MET A 62 1.44 -4.63 44.31
N ASP A 63 2.74 -4.85 44.14
CA ASP A 63 3.38 -6.13 44.38
C ASP A 63 3.30 -6.40 45.90
N LEU A 64 2.42 -7.32 46.29
CA LEU A 64 2.16 -7.70 47.67
C LEU A 64 3.30 -8.54 48.30
N SER A 65 4.45 -8.68 47.64
CA SER A 65 5.57 -9.51 48.14
C SER A 65 6.55 -8.79 49.09
N GLU A 66 6.37 -7.49 49.38
CA GLU A 66 7.32 -6.71 50.18
C GLU A 66 6.75 -6.15 51.51
N PHE A 67 5.67 -6.72 52.05
CA PHE A 67 5.32 -6.43 53.45
C PHE A 67 6.25 -7.21 54.39
N PRO A 68 7.11 -6.54 55.21
CA PRO A 68 7.86 -7.25 56.24
C PRO A 68 6.87 -7.84 57.24
N ARG A 69 6.79 -9.18 57.29
CA ARG A 69 6.11 -9.90 58.37
C ARG A 69 6.87 -9.64 59.67
N THR A 70 6.48 -8.62 60.43
CA THR A 70 6.93 -8.46 61.82
C THR A 70 6.17 -9.47 62.68
N ASN A 71 6.67 -10.70 62.72
CA ASN A 71 6.36 -11.64 63.79
C ASN A 71 7.05 -11.15 65.05
N GLY A 72 6.29 -10.71 66.05
CA GLY A 72 6.82 -10.30 67.35
C GLY A 72 5.75 -10.39 68.43
N GLY A 73 5.40 -11.62 68.79
CA GLY A 73 4.60 -11.91 69.99
C GLY A 73 5.49 -12.09 71.23
N ILE A 74 5.02 -11.50 72.33
CA ILE A 74 5.14 -11.91 73.75
C ILE A 74 6.56 -11.97 74.37
N GLN A 75 6.85 -11.01 75.27
CA GLN A 75 6.94 -11.22 76.73
C GLN A 75 6.59 -9.90 77.43
#